data_AF-A0A1A8BH49-F1
#
_entry.id   AF-A0A1A8BH49-F1
#
_cell.length_a   1.000
_cell.length_b   1.000
_cell.length_c   1.000
_cell.angle_alpha   90.00
_cell.angle_beta   90.00
_cell.angle_gamma   90.00
#
_symmetry.space_group_name_H-M   'P 1'
#
loop_
_entity.id
_entity.type
_entity.pdbx_description
1 polymer ?
#
loop_
_entity_poly.entity_id
_entity_poly.type
_entity_poly.pdbx_seq_one_letter_code
_entity_poly.pdbx_strand_id
1 'polypeptide(L)'
;ATSERNPWVMLASLLLTRCQGSEVTLDLGQQIVTMVRSLFNTKHKLPVQCIRHTAQLLLQHQPSLLQPALKLMCESGDEQLLQLTLGQINDMSAETASSCDAELLSLLLDAGLLVGSVSSTLYPLLSAHMLSHQQEGGWDVERAAAELMAAGHRPEAGSLLLAHRGAHQAQFTFNSALAVLKQWL
;
A
#
# COMPACT_ATOMS: atom_id res chain seq x y z
N ALA A 1 -20.99 18.82 4.83
CA ALA A 1 -20.35 19.40 6.03
C ALA A 1 -18.94 19.81 5.62
N THR A 2 -18.55 21.06 5.86
CA THR A 2 -17.18 21.51 5.59
C THR A 2 -16.21 20.65 6.38
N SER A 3 -15.17 20.12 5.74
CA SER A 3 -14.18 19.19 6.32
C SER A 3 -13.64 19.66 7.68
N GLU A 4 -13.49 20.97 7.84
CA GLU A 4 -12.97 21.66 9.02
C GLU A 4 -13.87 21.58 10.27
N ARG A 5 -15.17 21.34 10.12
CA ARG A 5 -16.12 21.26 11.26
C ARG A 5 -16.34 19.83 11.74
N ASN A 6 -15.69 18.84 11.14
CA ASN A 6 -15.82 17.47 11.59
C ASN A 6 -15.02 17.27 12.90
N PRO A 7 -15.65 16.82 14.00
CA PRO A 7 -14.99 16.69 15.29
C PRO A 7 -13.77 15.75 15.25
N TRP A 8 -13.79 14.73 14.38
CA TRP A 8 -12.68 13.79 14.23
C TRP A 8 -11.47 14.42 13.52
N VAL A 9 -11.73 15.29 12.54
CA VAL A 9 -10.69 16.03 11.83
C VAL A 9 -10.05 17.07 12.75
N MET A 10 -10.87 17.75 13.56
CA MET A 10 -10.37 18.67 14.60
C MET A 10 -9.58 17.93 15.69
N LEU A 11 -9.99 16.73 16.07
CA LEU A 11 -9.26 15.91 17.02
C LEU A 11 -7.90 15.51 16.46
N ALA A 12 -7.84 15.04 15.21
CA ALA A 12 -6.59 14.71 14.54
C ALA A 12 -5.64 15.92 14.44
N SER A 13 -6.15 17.10 14.06
CA SER A 13 -5.32 18.31 13.99
C SER A 13 -4.83 18.78 15.37
N LEU A 14 -5.66 18.67 16.40
CA LEU A 14 -5.27 18.97 17.78
C LEU A 14 -4.22 17.99 18.31
N LEU A 15 -4.33 16.70 18.00
CA LEU A 15 -3.31 15.71 18.36
C LEU A 15 -1.98 16.01 17.67
N LEU A 16 -2.00 16.30 16.36
CA LEU A 16 -0.80 16.61 15.58
C LEU A 16 -0.12 17.92 16.01
N THR A 17 -0.86 18.88 16.55
CA THR A 17 -0.31 20.17 17.00
C THR A 17 0.13 20.16 18.47
N ARG A 18 -0.58 19.46 19.35
CA ARG A 18 -0.30 19.49 20.80
C ARG A 18 0.61 18.37 21.31
N CYS A 19 0.73 17.26 20.59
CA CYS A 19 1.54 16.12 21.03
C CYS A 19 2.96 16.09 20.43
N GLN A 20 3.41 17.16 19.76
CA GLN A 20 4.73 17.25 19.13
C GLN A 20 5.92 17.16 20.11
N GLY A 21 5.68 17.32 21.41
CA GLY A 21 6.73 17.38 22.44
C GLY A 21 6.54 16.42 23.63
N SER A 22 5.69 15.40 23.51
CA SER A 22 5.44 14.48 24.62
C SER A 22 6.34 13.24 24.54
N GLU A 23 6.96 12.85 25.66
CA GLU A 23 7.79 11.65 25.89
C GLU A 23 7.06 10.31 25.62
N VAL A 24 5.84 10.36 25.12
CA VAL A 24 5.05 9.17 24.87
C VAL A 24 5.42 8.61 23.51
N THR A 25 6.00 7.41 23.51
CA THR A 25 6.29 6.53 22.36
C THR A 25 5.02 6.04 21.65
N LEU A 26 4.00 6.87 21.58
CA LEU A 26 2.76 6.58 20.90
C LEU A 26 2.95 6.97 19.43
N ASP A 27 2.85 5.97 18.55
CA ASP A 27 2.77 6.21 17.11
C ASP A 27 1.47 6.95 16.80
N LEU A 28 1.56 8.29 16.76
CA LEU A 28 0.43 9.19 16.52
C LEU A 28 -0.25 8.88 15.19
N GLY A 29 0.53 8.50 14.18
CA GLY A 29 0.01 8.15 12.86
C GLY A 29 -0.87 6.91 12.92
N GLN A 30 -0.40 5.85 13.57
CA GLN A 30 -1.16 4.61 13.70
C GLN A 30 -2.45 4.80 14.53
N GLN A 31 -2.44 5.68 15.54
CA GLN A 31 -3.66 6.02 16.28
C GLN A 31 -4.71 6.73 15.44
N ILE A 32 -4.28 7.64 14.56
CA ILE A 32 -5.19 8.32 13.64
C ILE A 32 -5.75 7.31 12.64
N VAL A 33 -4.92 6.41 12.12
CA VAL A 33 -5.35 5.32 11.22
C VAL A 33 -6.38 4.42 11.91
N THR A 34 -6.08 3.93 13.11
CA THR A 34 -7.00 3.06 13.87
C THR A 34 -8.31 3.76 14.22
N MET A 35 -8.26 5.05 14.58
CA MET A 35 -9.45 5.86 14.79
C MET A 35 -10.30 5.97 13.52
N VAL A 36 -9.71 6.33 12.37
CA VAL A 36 -10.44 6.38 11.09
C VAL A 36 -11.01 5.01 10.71
N ARG A 37 -10.24 3.94 10.89
CA ARG A 37 -10.69 2.55 10.63
C ARG A 37 -11.87 2.15 11.49
N SER A 38 -11.87 2.52 12.77
CA SER A 38 -12.99 2.24 13.67
C SER A 38 -14.30 2.91 13.20
N LEU A 39 -14.19 4.02 12.49
CA LEU A 39 -15.33 4.79 12.00
C LEU A 39 -15.91 4.23 10.68
N PHE A 40 -15.13 3.46 9.90
CA PHE A 40 -15.60 2.92 8.60
C PHE A 40 -16.83 2.02 8.73
N ASN A 41 -16.91 1.23 9.80
CA ASN A 41 -18.02 0.30 10.04
C ASN A 41 -19.22 0.94 10.76
N THR A 42 -19.16 2.24 11.04
CA THR A 42 -20.20 2.95 11.79
C THR A 42 -21.03 3.86 10.88
N LYS A 43 -22.19 4.28 11.38
CA LYS A 43 -23.03 5.30 10.71
C LYS A 43 -22.32 6.66 10.54
N HIS A 44 -21.16 6.85 11.17
CA HIS A 44 -20.36 8.07 11.12
C HIS A 44 -19.14 7.95 10.19
N LYS A 45 -19.21 7.09 9.15
CA LYS A 45 -18.17 6.97 8.13
C LYS A 45 -17.72 8.36 7.68
N LEU A 46 -16.42 8.61 7.79
CA LEU A 46 -15.82 9.87 7.40
C LEU A 46 -16.00 10.07 5.89
N PRO A 47 -16.55 11.22 5.46
CA PRO A 47 -16.62 11.51 4.04
C PRO A 47 -15.20 11.67 3.48
N VAL A 48 -15.04 11.36 2.21
CA VAL A 48 -13.75 11.37 1.50
C VAL A 48 -13.00 12.70 1.64
N GLN A 49 -13.73 13.82 1.68
CA GLN A 49 -13.14 15.14 1.91
C GLN A 49 -12.48 15.30 3.29
N CYS A 50 -13.02 14.65 4.33
CA CYS A 50 -12.41 14.63 5.66
C CYS A 50 -11.14 13.77 5.66
N ILE A 51 -11.18 12.60 5.01
CA ILE A 51 -10.02 11.70 4.89
C ILE A 51 -8.87 12.39 4.15
N ARG A 52 -9.20 13.09 3.05
CA ARG A 52 -8.25 13.91 2.30
C ARG A 52 -7.60 14.97 3.17
N HIS A 53 -8.39 15.70 3.94
CA HIS A 53 -7.87 16.75 4.79
C HIS A 53 -6.97 16.17 5.90
N THR A 54 -7.37 15.07 6.54
CA THR A 54 -6.51 14.39 7.53
C THR A 54 -5.20 13.88 6.93
N ALA A 55 -5.24 13.32 5.72
CA ALA A 55 -4.02 12.87 5.03
C ALA A 55 -3.10 14.05 4.69
N GLN A 56 -3.65 15.17 4.20
CA GLN A 56 -2.87 16.39 3.94
C GLN A 56 -2.25 16.96 5.21
N LEU A 57 -2.98 16.96 6.33
CA LEU A 57 -2.42 17.38 7.62
C LEU A 57 -1.25 16.47 8.03
N LEU A 58 -1.39 15.16 7.90
CA LEU A 58 -0.31 14.20 8.21
C LEU A 58 0.93 14.45 7.35
N LEU A 59 0.74 14.67 6.04
CA LEU A 59 1.83 14.95 5.09
C LEU A 59 2.54 16.28 5.38
N GLN A 60 1.82 17.30 5.85
CA GLN A 60 2.39 18.63 6.15
C GLN A 60 3.16 18.67 7.47
N HIS A 61 2.80 17.83 8.44
CA HIS A 61 3.37 17.91 9.78
C HIS A 61 4.72 17.21 9.93
N GLN A 62 4.88 15.95 9.49
CA GLN A 62 6.14 15.20 9.68
C GLN A 62 6.37 14.11 8.61
N PRO A 63 7.64 13.87 8.19
CA PRO A 63 7.98 12.81 7.25
C PRO A 63 7.76 11.39 7.82
N SER A 64 7.82 11.21 9.14
CA SER A 64 7.52 9.94 9.83
C SER A 64 6.04 9.53 9.71
N LEU A 65 5.15 10.47 9.40
CA LEU A 65 3.70 10.25 9.30
C LEU A 65 3.22 10.03 7.86
N LEU A 66 4.15 9.98 6.90
CA LEU A 66 3.87 9.73 5.49
C LEU A 66 3.17 8.38 5.29
N GLN A 67 3.67 7.33 5.92
CA GLN A 67 3.14 5.98 5.80
C GLN A 67 1.70 5.83 6.33
N PRO A 68 1.36 6.33 7.53
CA PRO A 68 -0.02 6.46 7.99
C PRO A 68 -0.92 7.26 7.03
N ALA A 69 -0.42 8.34 6.44
CA ALA A 69 -1.17 9.13 5.46
C ALA A 69 -1.46 8.32 4.19
N LEU A 70 -0.47 7.60 3.65
CA LEU A 70 -0.65 6.74 2.48
C LEU A 70 -1.64 5.60 2.76
N LYS A 71 -1.58 4.96 3.94
CA LYS A 71 -2.55 3.92 4.34
C LYS A 71 -3.99 4.46 4.29
N LEU A 72 -4.25 5.63 4.87
CA LEU A 72 -5.56 6.28 4.85
C LEU A 72 -6.04 6.62 3.43
N MET A 73 -5.13 7.07 2.57
CA MET A 73 -5.46 7.43 1.20
C MET A 73 -5.82 6.19 0.37
N CYS A 74 -5.07 5.09 0.52
CA CYS A 74 -5.36 3.83 -0.18
C CYS A 74 -6.69 3.22 0.28
N GLU A 75 -6.96 3.21 1.59
CA GLU A 75 -8.21 2.68 2.16
C GLU A 75 -9.46 3.47 1.75
N SER A 76 -9.30 4.74 1.37
CA SER A 76 -10.42 5.56 0.96
C SER A 76 -11.02 5.16 -0.40
N GLY A 77 -10.22 4.51 -1.26
CA GLY A 77 -10.63 4.06 -2.60
C GLY A 77 -11.03 5.18 -3.58
N ASP A 78 -10.76 6.45 -3.27
CA ASP A 78 -11.10 7.58 -4.14
C ASP A 78 -9.99 7.83 -5.18
N GLU A 79 -10.36 7.88 -6.46
CA GLU A 79 -9.43 8.08 -7.57
C GLU A 79 -8.55 9.33 -7.39
N GLN A 80 -9.12 10.43 -6.87
CA GLN A 80 -8.37 11.66 -6.64
C GLN A 80 -7.32 11.50 -5.53
N LEU A 81 -7.61 10.71 -4.50
CA LEU A 81 -6.68 10.41 -3.43
C LEU A 81 -5.59 9.47 -3.90
N LEU A 82 -5.94 8.44 -4.68
CA LEU A 82 -4.97 7.52 -5.27
C LEU A 82 -3.97 8.25 -6.19
N GLN A 83 -4.41 9.23 -6.97
CA GLN A 83 -3.50 10.06 -7.78
C GLN A 83 -2.53 10.88 -6.91
N LEU A 84 -3.01 11.44 -5.79
CA LEU A 84 -2.13 12.13 -4.84
C LEU A 84 -1.16 11.16 -4.16
N THR A 85 -1.59 9.94 -3.84
CA THR A 85 -0.74 8.87 -3.31
C THR A 85 0.38 8.54 -4.30
N LEU A 86 0.08 8.39 -5.58
CA LEU A 86 1.08 8.15 -6.63
C LEU A 86 2.08 9.29 -6.77
N GLY A 87 1.62 10.55 -6.70
CA GLY A 87 2.50 11.71 -6.66
C GLY A 87 3.50 11.63 -5.49
N GLN A 88 3.00 11.39 -4.28
CA GLN A 88 3.85 11.25 -3.10
C GLN A 88 4.80 10.06 -3.18
N ILE A 89 4.37 8.94 -3.75
CA ILE A 89 5.18 7.73 -3.97
C ILE A 89 6.31 7.97 -4.99
N ASN A 90 6.06 8.77 -6.02
CA ASN A 90 7.07 9.13 -7.02
C ASN A 90 8.08 10.13 -6.48
N ASP A 91 7.64 11.06 -5.62
CA ASP A 91 8.51 12.03 -4.95
C ASP A 91 9.29 11.42 -3.76
N MET A 92 8.98 10.19 -3.38
CA MET A 92 9.55 9.53 -2.21
C MET A 92 10.99 9.05 -2.43
N SER A 93 11.85 9.25 -1.43
CA SER A 93 13.24 8.78 -1.45
C SER A 93 13.34 7.26 -1.24
N ALA A 94 14.43 6.67 -1.72
CA ALA A 94 14.70 5.22 -1.58
C ALA A 94 14.79 4.75 -0.12
N GLU A 95 15.17 5.64 0.80
CA GLU A 95 15.26 5.35 2.24
C GLU A 95 13.87 5.09 2.83
N THR A 96 12.91 5.97 2.53
CA THR A 96 11.51 5.83 2.97
C THR A 96 10.82 4.66 2.27
N ALA A 97 11.21 4.34 1.04
CA ALA A 97 10.73 3.15 0.33
C ALA A 97 11.12 1.86 1.06
N SER A 98 12.36 1.76 1.55
CA SER A 98 12.85 0.58 2.26
C SER A 98 12.24 0.38 3.66
N SER A 99 11.74 1.44 4.29
CA SER A 99 11.10 1.39 5.61
C SER A 99 9.59 1.14 5.55
N CYS A 100 9.01 0.93 4.36
CA CYS A 100 7.57 0.71 4.21
C CYS A 100 7.12 -0.65 4.79
N ASP A 101 6.03 -0.66 5.55
CA ASP A 101 5.44 -1.88 6.10
C ASP A 101 4.81 -2.76 5.00
N ALA A 102 4.83 -4.06 5.24
CA ALA A 102 4.09 -5.07 4.45
C ALA A 102 2.58 -4.75 4.32
N GLU A 103 1.97 -4.16 5.35
CA GLU A 103 0.55 -3.76 5.32
C GLU A 103 0.28 -2.65 4.30
N LEU A 104 1.16 -1.65 4.19
CA LEU A 104 1.01 -0.58 3.21
C LEU A 104 1.17 -1.14 1.79
N LEU A 105 2.13 -2.03 1.58
CA LEU A 105 2.33 -2.69 0.29
C LEU A 105 1.10 -3.49 -0.12
N SER A 106 0.51 -4.23 0.82
CA SER A 106 -0.75 -4.96 0.59
C SER A 106 -1.90 -4.02 0.19
N LEU A 107 -2.08 -2.90 0.91
CA LEU A 107 -3.11 -1.91 0.60
C LEU A 107 -2.89 -1.22 -0.76
N LEU A 108 -1.64 -0.99 -1.16
CA LEU A 108 -1.31 -0.44 -2.48
C LEU A 108 -1.62 -1.43 -3.61
N LEU A 109 -1.38 -2.73 -3.37
CA LEU A 109 -1.74 -3.80 -4.29
C LEU A 109 -3.25 -3.93 -4.41
N ASP A 110 -3.98 -3.90 -3.28
CA ASP A 110 -5.45 -3.94 -3.26
C ASP A 110 -6.08 -2.74 -3.97
N ALA A 111 -5.44 -1.57 -3.90
CA ALA A 111 -5.86 -0.37 -4.61
C ALA A 111 -5.49 -0.37 -6.11
N GLY A 112 -4.80 -1.39 -6.61
CA GLY A 112 -4.42 -1.51 -8.03
C GLY A 112 -3.35 -0.51 -8.48
N LEU A 113 -2.57 0.05 -7.55
CA LEU A 113 -1.62 1.14 -7.86
C LEU A 113 -0.28 0.68 -8.45
N LEU A 114 -0.12 -0.63 -8.69
CA LEU A 114 1.09 -1.22 -9.29
C LEU A 114 1.50 -0.54 -10.59
N VAL A 115 0.53 -0.31 -11.48
CA VAL A 115 0.74 0.28 -12.81
C VAL A 115 1.18 1.74 -12.73
N GLY A 116 0.66 2.50 -11.76
CA GLY A 116 1.05 3.89 -11.54
C GLY A 116 2.39 4.05 -10.83
N SER A 117 2.88 2.99 -10.19
CA SER A 117 4.10 3.00 -9.38
C SER A 117 5.38 2.57 -10.11
N VAL A 118 5.30 2.28 -11.42
CA VAL A 118 6.42 1.73 -12.21
C VAL A 118 7.65 2.65 -12.24
N SER A 119 7.44 3.97 -12.19
CA SER A 119 8.53 4.96 -12.13
C SER A 119 9.09 5.17 -10.72
N SER A 120 8.48 4.58 -9.69
CA SER A 120 8.88 4.74 -8.30
C SER A 120 9.87 3.65 -7.85
N THR A 121 10.68 4.01 -6.85
CA THR A 121 11.56 3.09 -6.11
C THR A 121 10.79 1.99 -5.36
N LEU A 122 9.46 2.13 -5.21
CA LEU A 122 8.59 1.14 -4.58
C LEU A 122 8.22 -0.05 -5.48
N TYR A 123 8.33 0.07 -6.80
CA TYR A 123 8.00 -1.02 -7.73
C TYR A 123 8.72 -2.36 -7.45
N PRO A 124 10.05 -2.40 -7.24
CA PRO A 124 10.73 -3.65 -6.90
C PRO A 124 10.28 -4.25 -5.56
N LEU A 125 9.89 -3.42 -4.58
CA LEU A 125 9.39 -3.88 -3.28
C LEU A 125 7.97 -4.43 -3.39
N LEU A 126 7.10 -3.78 -4.16
CA LEU A 126 5.73 -4.25 -4.43
C LEU A 126 5.73 -5.56 -5.19
N SER A 127 6.55 -5.68 -6.24
CA SER A 127 6.67 -6.93 -7.00
C SER A 127 7.23 -8.07 -6.16
N ALA A 128 8.24 -7.82 -5.33
CA ALA A 128 8.75 -8.83 -4.39
C ALA A 128 7.69 -9.27 -3.36
N HIS A 129 6.95 -8.31 -2.79
CA HIS A 129 5.89 -8.60 -1.82
C HIS A 129 4.74 -9.40 -2.44
N MET A 130 4.34 -9.04 -3.67
CA MET A 130 3.31 -9.77 -4.39
C MET A 130 3.75 -11.20 -4.71
N LEU A 131 5.02 -11.43 -5.06
CA LEU A 131 5.56 -12.77 -5.31
C LEU A 131 5.69 -13.62 -4.04
N SER A 132 5.99 -13.03 -2.88
CA SER A 132 6.14 -13.77 -1.62
C SER A 132 4.80 -14.12 -0.96
N HIS A 133 3.78 -13.28 -1.11
CA HIS A 133 2.47 -13.43 -0.43
C HIS A 133 1.34 -13.87 -1.38
N GLN A 134 1.65 -14.52 -2.51
CA GLN A 134 0.65 -14.96 -3.51
C GLN A 134 -0.46 -15.86 -2.93
N GLN A 135 -0.10 -16.73 -1.98
CA GLN A 135 -1.02 -17.69 -1.38
C GLN A 135 -1.97 -17.04 -0.36
N GLU A 136 -1.61 -15.87 0.19
CA GLU A 136 -2.34 -15.21 1.27
C GLU A 136 -3.12 -13.98 0.79
N GLY A 137 -2.57 -13.23 -0.17
CA GLY A 137 -3.14 -11.96 -0.64
C GLY A 137 -4.13 -12.05 -1.79
N GLY A 138 -4.27 -13.20 -2.46
CA GLY A 138 -5.21 -13.37 -3.59
C GLY A 138 -4.90 -12.49 -4.81
N TRP A 139 -3.69 -11.93 -4.91
CA TRP A 139 -3.28 -11.07 -6.02
C TRP A 139 -2.92 -11.90 -7.26
N ASP A 140 -3.72 -11.73 -8.31
CA ASP A 140 -3.48 -12.36 -9.61
C ASP A 140 -2.32 -11.67 -10.34
N VAL A 141 -1.13 -12.24 -10.20
CA VAL A 141 0.13 -11.77 -10.80
C VAL A 141 0.04 -11.66 -12.32
N GLU A 142 -0.70 -12.57 -12.96
CA GLU A 142 -0.95 -12.54 -14.41
C GLU A 142 -1.86 -11.37 -14.82
N ARG A 143 -2.84 -10.99 -13.98
CA ARG A 143 -3.71 -9.84 -14.23
C ARG A 143 -2.96 -8.53 -14.03
N ALA A 144 -2.16 -8.43 -12.97
CA ALA A 144 -1.27 -7.30 -12.76
C ALA A 144 -0.26 -7.13 -13.92
N ALA A 145 0.30 -8.24 -14.43
CA ALA A 145 1.13 -8.22 -15.63
C ALA A 145 0.37 -7.77 -16.88
N ALA A 146 -0.89 -8.19 -17.05
CA ALA A 146 -1.74 -7.76 -18.15
C ALA A 146 -2.05 -6.26 -18.10
N GLU A 147 -2.31 -5.72 -16.91
CA GLU A 147 -2.54 -4.29 -16.69
C GLU A 147 -1.26 -3.46 -16.97
N LEU A 148 -0.09 -3.95 -16.55
CA LEU A 148 1.20 -3.34 -16.90
C LEU A 148 1.46 -3.38 -18.42
N MET A 149 1.12 -4.48 -19.09
CA MET A 149 1.21 -4.56 -20.56
C MET A 149 0.26 -3.58 -21.25
N ALA A 150 -0.97 -3.43 -20.75
CA ALA A 150 -1.95 -2.49 -21.27
C ALA A 150 -1.50 -1.03 -21.10
N ALA A 151 -0.81 -0.72 -19.99
CA ALA A 151 -0.21 0.58 -19.74
C ALA A 151 1.10 0.84 -20.52
N GLY A 152 1.61 -0.15 -21.26
CA GLY A 152 2.81 -0.01 -22.10
C GLY A 152 4.12 -0.42 -21.43
N HIS A 153 4.09 -0.85 -20.17
CA HIS A 153 5.25 -1.31 -19.39
C HIS A 153 5.55 -2.79 -19.64
N ARG A 154 5.87 -3.12 -20.89
CA ARG A 154 6.16 -4.52 -21.32
C ARG A 154 7.40 -5.12 -20.64
N PRO A 155 8.54 -4.42 -20.48
CA PRO A 155 9.72 -4.97 -19.81
C PRO A 155 9.45 -5.35 -18.35
N GLU A 156 8.68 -4.54 -17.64
CA GLU A 156 8.37 -4.71 -16.23
C GLU A 156 7.33 -5.82 -16.02
N ALA A 157 6.30 -5.88 -16.88
CA ALA A 157 5.36 -7.00 -16.94
C ALA A 157 6.06 -8.33 -17.25
N GLY A 158 7.00 -8.31 -18.21
CA GLY A 158 7.80 -9.47 -18.57
C GLY A 158 8.69 -9.94 -17.42
N SER A 159 9.34 -9.01 -16.72
CA SER A 159 10.17 -9.31 -15.55
C SER A 159 9.36 -9.94 -14.41
N LEU A 160 8.16 -9.42 -14.16
CA LEU A 160 7.24 -9.93 -13.14
C LEU A 160 6.70 -11.33 -13.49
N LEU A 161 6.35 -11.57 -14.76
CA LEU A 161 5.95 -12.90 -15.25
C LEU A 161 7.11 -13.92 -15.21
N LEU A 162 8.33 -13.50 -15.56
CA LEU A 162 9.51 -14.35 -15.49
C LEU A 162 9.85 -14.71 -14.05
N ALA A 163 9.79 -13.75 -13.12
CA ALA A 163 10.02 -14.00 -11.70
C ALA A 163 8.96 -14.98 -11.14
N HIS A 164 7.70 -14.81 -11.52
CA HIS A 164 6.62 -15.73 -11.16
C HIS A 164 6.84 -17.14 -11.70
N ARG A 165 7.17 -17.26 -13.00
CA ARG A 165 7.42 -18.56 -13.64
C ARG A 165 8.69 -19.24 -13.12
N GLY A 166 9.74 -18.48 -12.81
CA GLY A 166 10.98 -19.01 -12.23
C GLY A 166 10.73 -19.65 -10.86
N ALA A 167 9.92 -19.02 -10.01
CA ALA A 167 9.52 -19.57 -8.71
C ALA A 167 8.70 -20.87 -8.86
N HIS A 168 7.76 -20.89 -9.80
CA HIS A 168 6.88 -22.03 -10.03
C HIS A 168 7.58 -23.20 -10.75
N GLN A 169 8.54 -22.92 -11.64
CA GLN A 169 9.25 -23.92 -12.43
C GLN A 169 10.14 -24.80 -11.54
N ALA A 170 10.86 -24.23 -10.58
CA ALA A 170 11.68 -25.00 -9.63
C ALA A 170 10.83 -25.94 -8.75
N GLN A 171 9.65 -25.49 -8.33
CA GLN A 171 8.71 -26.30 -7.56
C GLN A 171 8.05 -27.38 -8.43
N PHE A 172 7.76 -27.09 -9.71
CA PHE A 172 7.23 -28.07 -10.66
C PHE A 172 8.25 -29.16 -11.00
N THR A 173 9.53 -28.83 -11.23
CA THR A 173 10.57 -29.85 -11.45
C THR A 173 10.80 -30.70 -10.21
N PHE A 174 10.77 -30.12 -9.01
CA PHE A 174 10.87 -30.89 -7.78
C PHE A 174 9.67 -31.82 -7.58
N ASN A 175 8.44 -31.32 -7.73
CA ASN A 175 7.23 -32.12 -7.57
C ASN A 175 7.12 -33.22 -8.62
N SER A 176 7.50 -32.96 -9.88
CA SER A 176 7.53 -33.99 -10.93
C SER A 176 8.61 -35.04 -10.66
N ALA A 177 9.80 -34.64 -10.23
CA ALA A 177 10.85 -35.59 -9.83
C ALA A 177 10.43 -36.44 -8.61
N LEU A 178 9.76 -35.84 -7.62
CA LEU A 178 9.25 -36.54 -6.43
C LEU A 178 8.09 -37.47 -6.78
N ALA A 179 7.20 -37.07 -7.69
CA ALA A 179 6.12 -37.91 -8.19
C ALA A 179 6.66 -39.13 -8.96
N VAL A 180 7.71 -38.96 -9.78
CA VAL A 180 8.41 -40.07 -10.43
C VAL A 180 9.03 -40.97 -9.38
N LEU A 181 9.77 -40.45 -8.40
CA LEU A 181 10.38 -41.26 -7.33
C LEU A 181 9.34 -42.08 -6.53
N LYS A 182 8.14 -41.54 -6.29
CA LYS A 182 7.04 -42.27 -5.64
C LYS A 182 6.46 -43.41 -6.49
N GLN A 183 6.62 -43.37 -7.82
CA GLN A 183 6.16 -44.46 -8.70
C GLN A 183 7.15 -45.64 -8.74
N TRP A 184 8.40 -45.43 -8.29
CA TRP A 184 9.47 -46.43 -8.30
C TRP A 184 9.76 -47.07 -6.93
N LEU A 185 9.00 -46.67 -5.88
CA LEU A 185 9.14 -47.14 -4.50
C LEU A 185 7.86 -47.91 -4.11
#